data_AF-A0ABD2FH05-F1
#
_entry.id   AF-A0ABD2FH05-F1
#
_cell.length_a   1.000
_cell.length_b   1.000
_cell.length_c   1.000
_cell.angle_alpha   90.00
_cell.angle_beta   90.00
_cell.angle_gamma   90.00
#
_symmetry.space_group_name_H-M   'P 1'
#
loop_
_entity.id
_entity.type
_entity.pdbx_description
1 polymer ?
#
loop_
_entity_poly.entity_id
_entity_poly.type
_entity_poly.pdbx_seq_one_letter_code
_entity_poly.pdbx_strand_id
1 'polypeptide(L)'
;MISLLNSNLSAKYSLTSHLASTDLICDGFYDAGKARAGQRILTLEEMSKQPVSEHRPIIVVNTAAKETVETEERQSNTSETDTSSKAERRTPRKKKEEDKQKDEPLPEKPWKMMDDVSLQLLIKEAKESIIPLTDEREQCAALARLVSEAMGGAVEMERLHEFPWVLHLSELKFQLQANVVPIGLISKGIYGHRALLFKCLADCIGVSCTLVRGEYNRAWNEVLLFNRKERPAQPCRYTVDLMHQPGSLLAPNTLAAVQYQTI
;
A
#
# COMPACT_ATOMS: atom_id res chain seq x y z
N MET A 1 28.49 -4.37 2.21
CA MET A 1 27.40 -3.38 2.03
C MET A 1 26.09 -3.99 1.49
N ILE A 2 26.12 -5.16 0.82
CA ILE A 2 24.93 -5.80 0.22
C ILE A 2 24.01 -6.49 1.26
N SER A 3 24.53 -6.95 2.41
CA SER A 3 23.73 -7.73 3.38
C SER A 3 22.75 -6.93 4.22
N LEU A 4 23.02 -5.65 4.51
CA LEU A 4 22.18 -4.79 5.37
C LEU A 4 20.92 -4.26 4.68
N LEU A 5 20.92 -4.14 3.35
CA LEU A 5 19.75 -3.70 2.59
C LEU A 5 18.75 -4.84 2.37
N ASN A 6 19.21 -6.10 2.39
CA ASN A 6 18.32 -7.25 2.25
C ASN A 6 17.43 -7.48 3.48
N SER A 7 17.81 -6.94 4.66
CA SER A 7 16.98 -7.00 5.87
C SER A 7 15.88 -5.93 5.91
N ASN A 8 15.93 -4.91 5.05
CA ASN A 8 14.90 -3.87 4.99
C ASN A 8 14.59 -3.52 3.52
N LEU A 9 13.59 -4.20 2.96
CA LEU A 9 13.20 -4.02 1.57
C LEU A 9 12.67 -2.60 1.28
N SER A 10 11.99 -1.95 2.22
CA SER A 10 11.55 -0.56 2.09
C SER A 10 12.74 0.37 1.85
N ALA A 11 13.79 0.21 2.65
CA ALA A 11 15.03 0.98 2.53
C ALA A 11 15.78 0.64 1.23
N LYS A 12 15.87 -0.65 0.89
CA LYS A 12 16.45 -1.11 -0.38
C LYS A 12 15.76 -0.47 -1.57
N TYR A 13 14.44 -0.52 -1.63
CA TYR A 13 13.67 0.04 -2.74
C TYR A 13 13.78 1.57 -2.81
N SER A 14 13.77 2.24 -1.65
CA SER A 14 13.95 3.69 -1.57
C SER A 14 15.32 4.16 -2.09
N LEU A 15 16.38 3.38 -1.85
CA LEU A 15 17.75 3.72 -2.26
C LEU A 15 18.10 3.28 -3.68
N THR A 16 17.64 2.10 -4.08
CA THR A 16 18.06 1.46 -5.33
C THR A 16 17.05 1.61 -6.47
N SER A 17 15.83 2.06 -6.17
CA SER A 17 14.71 2.07 -7.11
C SER A 17 14.37 0.68 -7.69
N HIS A 18 14.84 -0.41 -7.08
CA HIS A 18 14.69 -1.75 -7.65
C HIS A 18 14.50 -2.82 -6.56
N LEU A 19 13.50 -3.69 -6.76
CA LEU A 19 13.36 -4.96 -6.05
C LEU A 19 13.41 -6.11 -7.06
N ALA A 20 14.27 -7.10 -6.79
CA ALA A 20 14.40 -8.30 -7.61
C ALA A 20 13.23 -9.27 -7.37
N SER A 21 13.13 -10.31 -8.21
CA SER A 21 12.16 -11.39 -8.01
C SER A 21 12.35 -12.15 -6.69
N THR A 22 13.56 -12.14 -6.14
CA THR A 22 13.89 -12.75 -4.84
C THR A 22 13.58 -11.84 -3.64
N ASP A 23 13.30 -10.56 -3.89
CA ASP A 23 12.94 -9.61 -2.84
C ASP A 23 11.42 -9.67 -2.64
N LEU A 24 10.98 -10.46 -1.66
CA LEU A 24 9.57 -10.71 -1.40
C LEU A 24 9.00 -9.66 -0.45
N ILE A 25 8.07 -8.85 -0.94
CA ILE A 25 7.31 -7.90 -0.12
C ILE A 25 6.45 -8.69 0.88
N CYS A 26 6.60 -8.34 2.16
CA CYS A 26 5.86 -8.94 3.26
C CYS A 26 5.30 -7.86 4.20
N ASP A 27 4.66 -8.31 5.28
CA ASP A 27 4.03 -7.45 6.26
C ASP A 27 4.98 -6.36 6.79
N GLY A 28 4.50 -5.12 6.83
CA GLY A 28 5.26 -3.96 7.29
C GLY A 28 6.16 -3.31 6.24
N PHE A 29 6.18 -3.80 5.00
CA PHE A 29 6.81 -3.07 3.89
C PHE A 29 6.14 -1.71 3.68
N TYR A 30 6.92 -0.69 3.34
CA TYR A 30 6.40 0.64 3.02
C TYR A 30 7.22 1.33 1.94
N ASP A 31 6.55 2.23 1.21
CA ASP A 31 7.15 3.07 0.19
C ASP A 31 7.01 4.55 0.51
N ALA A 32 8.10 5.14 1.05
CA ALA A 32 8.25 6.57 1.27
C ALA A 32 8.81 7.34 0.05
N GLY A 33 9.08 6.66 -1.07
CA GLY A 33 9.66 7.23 -2.28
C GLY A 33 11.18 7.13 -2.31
N LYS A 34 11.81 7.78 -3.30
CA LYS A 34 13.27 7.70 -3.51
C LYS A 34 14.01 8.54 -2.46
N ALA A 35 14.89 7.91 -1.69
CA ALA A 35 15.74 8.60 -0.72
C ALA A 35 16.83 9.41 -1.43
N ARG A 36 17.15 10.60 -0.88
CA ARG A 36 18.30 11.38 -1.32
C ARG A 36 19.58 10.84 -0.67
N ALA A 37 20.71 10.98 -1.35
CA ALA A 37 22.01 10.58 -0.79
C ALA A 37 22.26 11.28 0.56
N GLY A 38 22.59 10.50 1.59
CA GLY A 38 22.82 11.00 2.95
C GLY A 38 21.56 11.26 3.78
N GLN A 39 20.35 11.08 3.22
CA GLN A 39 19.11 11.23 3.98
C GLN A 39 18.86 10.00 4.86
N ARG A 40 18.52 10.24 6.13
CA ARG A 40 18.07 9.18 7.05
C ARG A 40 16.72 8.65 6.59
N ILE A 41 16.61 7.33 6.47
CA ILE A 41 15.35 6.64 6.22
C ILE A 41 14.60 6.55 7.55
N LEU A 42 13.43 7.17 7.59
CA LEU A 42 12.55 7.16 8.76
C LEU A 42 11.81 5.83 8.84
N THR A 43 11.57 5.37 10.07
CA THR A 43 10.71 4.22 10.34
C THR A 43 9.24 4.56 10.12
N LEU A 44 8.40 3.55 9.92
CA LEU A 44 6.96 3.77 9.75
C LEU A 44 6.35 4.51 10.95
N GLU A 45 6.78 4.18 12.18
CA GLU A 45 6.35 4.86 13.41
C GLU A 45 6.75 6.36 13.42
N GLU A 46 7.98 6.68 13.04
CA GLU A 46 8.42 8.07 12.97
C GLU A 46 7.63 8.86 11.93
N MET A 47 7.31 8.23 10.79
CA MET A 47 6.57 8.90 9.73
C MET A 47 5.07 9.03 10.06
N SER A 48 4.51 8.09 10.80
CA SER A 48 3.10 8.13 11.19
C SER A 48 2.83 9.18 12.26
N LYS A 49 3.83 9.53 13.10
CA LYS A 49 3.79 10.65 14.06
C LYS A 49 3.78 12.03 13.39
N GLN A 50 4.08 12.14 12.10
CA GLN A 50 4.17 13.44 11.42
C GLN A 50 2.79 14.04 11.12
N PRO A 51 2.62 15.36 11.22
CA PRO A 51 1.37 16.01 10.83
C PRO A 51 1.08 15.77 9.35
N VAL A 52 -0.20 15.67 9.00
CA VAL A 52 -0.63 15.53 7.61
C VAL A 52 -0.04 16.68 6.79
N SER A 53 0.62 16.32 5.69
CA SER A 53 1.26 17.30 4.79
C SER A 53 0.74 17.16 3.37
N GLU A 54 1.15 18.06 2.47
CA GLU A 54 0.82 17.97 1.04
C GLU A 54 1.79 17.06 0.26
N HIS A 55 2.82 16.51 0.92
CA HIS A 55 3.77 15.60 0.28
C HIS A 55 3.11 14.27 -0.09
N ARG A 56 3.77 13.52 -0.98
CA ARG A 56 3.32 12.17 -1.38
C ARG A 56 3.01 11.31 -0.15
N PRO A 57 1.96 10.47 -0.19
CA PRO A 57 1.70 9.52 0.89
C PRO A 57 2.81 8.48 0.98
N ILE A 58 2.97 7.92 2.18
CA ILE A 58 3.76 6.74 2.43
C ILE A 58 2.84 5.55 2.27
N ILE A 59 3.09 4.71 1.27
CA ILE A 59 2.21 3.57 1.00
C ILE A 59 2.70 2.41 1.84
N VAL A 60 1.84 1.84 2.69
CA VAL A 60 2.18 0.68 3.52
C VAL A 60 1.50 -0.59 2.99
N VAL A 61 2.20 -1.70 3.08
CA VAL A 61 1.71 -3.04 2.77
C VAL A 61 1.58 -3.81 4.08
N ASN A 62 0.34 -4.17 4.44
CA ASN A 62 0.03 -4.98 5.61
C ASN A 62 -0.61 -6.29 5.16
N THR A 63 0.19 -7.35 5.07
CA THR A 63 -0.27 -8.68 4.64
C THR A 63 -0.69 -9.54 5.83
N ALA A 64 -0.55 -9.10 7.08
CA ALA A 64 -0.99 -9.86 8.24
C ALA A 64 -2.50 -9.74 8.45
N ALA A 65 -3.21 -10.86 8.44
CA ALA A 65 -4.56 -10.93 8.99
C ALA A 65 -4.45 -11.19 10.51
N LYS A 66 -4.93 -10.27 11.34
CA LYS A 66 -5.16 -10.61 12.75
C LYS A 66 -6.45 -11.42 12.82
N GLU A 67 -6.38 -12.64 13.33
CA GLU A 67 -7.55 -13.36 13.78
C GLU A 67 -8.18 -12.55 14.93
N THR A 68 -9.23 -11.81 14.64
CA THR A 68 -10.05 -11.19 15.68
C THR A 68 -10.81 -12.30 16.40
N VAL A 69 -10.23 -12.83 17.47
CA VAL A 69 -11.00 -13.57 18.47
C VAL A 69 -11.82 -12.54 19.24
N GLU A 70 -13.03 -12.28 18.77
CA GLU A 70 -14.03 -11.52 19.51
C GLU A 70 -14.42 -12.32 20.76
N THR A 71 -13.76 -12.01 21.88
CA THR A 71 -14.23 -12.44 23.19
C THR A 71 -15.23 -11.37 23.64
N GLU A 72 -16.52 -11.60 23.35
CA GLU A 72 -17.61 -10.83 23.93
C GLU A 72 -17.65 -11.08 25.46
N GLU A 73 -16.92 -10.27 26.22
CA GLU A 73 -17.18 -10.14 27.65
C GLU A 73 -18.46 -9.30 27.84
N ARG A 74 -19.57 -10.02 27.99
CA ARG A 74 -20.82 -9.53 28.55
C ARG A 74 -20.55 -8.90 29.92
N GLN A 75 -20.63 -7.57 30.01
CA GLN A 75 -20.90 -6.90 31.27
C GLN A 75 -22.36 -6.49 31.30
N SER A 76 -23.17 -7.42 31.80
CA SER A 76 -24.48 -7.15 32.37
C SER A 76 -24.30 -6.28 33.62
N ASN A 77 -24.75 -5.03 33.57
CA ASN A 77 -25.07 -4.27 34.78
C ASN A 77 -26.46 -3.66 34.61
N THR A 78 -27.44 -4.44 35.09
CA THR A 78 -28.74 -3.95 35.54
C THR A 78 -28.55 -3.06 36.76
N SER A 79 -29.01 -1.81 36.68
CA SER A 79 -29.43 -1.07 37.86
C SER A 79 -30.55 -0.11 37.47
N GLU A 80 -31.70 -0.39 38.08
CA GLU A 80 -32.97 0.31 38.02
C GLU A 80 -32.84 1.80 38.33
N THR A 81 -33.70 2.65 37.77
CA THR A 81 -34.18 3.83 38.49
C THR A 81 -35.49 4.37 37.92
N ASP A 82 -36.49 4.38 38.80
CA ASP A 82 -37.82 4.94 38.65
C ASP A 82 -37.83 6.47 38.88
N THR A 83 -38.70 7.13 38.11
CA THR A 83 -39.51 8.34 38.36
C THR A 83 -39.05 9.52 39.27
N SER A 84 -39.08 10.70 38.63
CA SER A 84 -39.83 11.93 39.02
C SER A 84 -39.14 13.13 39.69
N SER A 85 -39.25 14.27 38.97
CA SER A 85 -39.75 15.59 39.41
C SER A 85 -38.87 16.64 40.15
N LYS A 86 -38.88 17.84 39.53
CA LYS A 86 -39.05 19.21 40.08
C LYS A 86 -37.87 20.01 40.71
N ALA A 87 -37.53 21.08 39.98
CA ALA A 87 -37.42 22.49 40.40
C ALA A 87 -36.24 23.06 41.24
N GLU A 88 -35.77 24.22 40.74
CA GLU A 88 -35.30 25.45 41.43
C GLU A 88 -33.82 25.63 41.90
N ARG A 89 -33.10 26.43 41.10
CA ARG A 89 -32.44 27.73 41.42
C ARG A 89 -31.65 27.86 42.75
N ARG A 90 -30.33 28.08 42.66
CA ARG A 90 -29.55 29.24 43.21
C ARG A 90 -28.03 29.01 43.16
N THR A 91 -27.31 29.95 42.56
CA THR A 91 -25.87 30.27 42.81
C THR A 91 -25.74 30.97 44.19
N PRO A 92 -24.57 31.01 44.90
CA PRO A 92 -23.33 31.61 44.38
C PRO A 92 -21.96 31.21 45.02
N ARG A 93 -20.89 31.81 44.44
CA ARG A 93 -19.56 32.18 45.01
C ARG A 93 -18.36 31.21 44.93
N LYS A 94 -17.47 31.59 44.00
CA LYS A 94 -15.98 31.57 43.99
C LYS A 94 -15.26 31.00 45.23
N LYS A 95 -14.41 29.99 44.98
CA LYS A 95 -13.03 29.93 45.46
C LYS A 95 -12.11 29.47 44.32
N LYS A 96 -11.07 30.27 44.04
CA LYS A 96 -9.93 29.90 43.22
C LYS A 96 -9.08 28.93 44.05
N GLU A 97 -8.90 27.71 43.58
CA GLU A 97 -7.77 26.88 43.94
C GLU A 97 -6.97 26.64 42.66
N GLU A 98 -5.73 27.11 42.67
CA GLU A 98 -4.73 26.85 41.64
C GLU A 98 -4.29 25.39 41.78
N ASP A 99 -4.83 24.51 40.95
CA ASP A 99 -4.33 23.15 40.85
C ASP A 99 -3.24 23.11 39.76
N LYS A 100 -1.99 23.00 40.20
CA LYS A 100 -0.84 22.73 39.33
C LYS A 100 -0.93 21.28 38.88
N GLN A 101 -1.62 21.05 37.76
CA GLN A 101 -1.47 19.80 37.01
C GLN A 101 -0.02 19.69 36.53
N LYS A 102 0.74 18.83 37.23
CA LYS A 102 1.92 18.19 36.65
C LYS A 102 1.42 17.24 35.57
N ASP A 103 1.59 17.63 34.32
CA ASP A 103 1.50 16.72 33.18
C ASP A 103 2.65 15.71 33.29
N GLU A 104 2.42 14.58 33.95
CA GLU A 104 3.21 13.37 33.70
C GLU A 104 2.85 12.86 32.30
N PRO A 105 3.83 12.65 31.39
CA PRO A 105 3.54 12.11 30.08
C PRO A 105 3.04 10.67 30.26
N LEU A 106 1.78 10.45 29.90
CA LEU A 106 1.18 9.13 29.76
C LEU A 106 2.08 8.27 28.85
N PRO A 107 2.29 6.98 29.17
CA PRO A 107 3.12 6.11 28.35
C PRO A 107 2.53 6.02 26.93
N GLU A 108 3.31 6.45 25.94
CA GLU A 108 2.93 6.39 24.52
C GLU A 108 2.50 4.96 24.19
N LYS A 109 1.22 4.76 23.84
CA LYS A 109 0.73 3.48 23.33
C LYS A 109 1.55 3.13 22.08
N PRO A 110 2.10 1.90 21.97
CA PRO A 110 2.79 1.46 20.77
C PRO A 110 1.89 1.65 19.55
N TRP A 111 2.46 2.18 18.47
CA TRP A 111 1.75 2.37 17.21
C TRP A 111 1.22 1.02 16.71
N LYS A 112 -0.11 0.85 16.72
CA LYS A 112 -0.76 -0.34 16.17
C LYS A 112 -0.96 -0.10 14.68
N MET A 113 -0.26 -0.87 13.84
CA MET A 113 -0.50 -0.84 12.39
C MET A 113 -1.98 -1.13 12.12
N MET A 114 -2.59 -0.31 11.25
CA MET A 114 -3.97 -0.48 10.81
C MET A 114 -4.10 -1.74 9.97
N ASP A 115 -5.14 -2.52 10.21
CA ASP A 115 -5.41 -3.74 9.46
C ASP A 115 -5.93 -3.36 8.04
N ASP A 116 -5.36 -3.96 6.99
CA ASP A 116 -5.71 -3.67 5.59
C ASP A 116 -6.63 -4.77 5.03
N VAL A 117 -7.91 -4.71 5.42
CA VAL A 117 -8.93 -5.72 5.03
C VAL A 117 -9.08 -5.81 3.52
N SER A 118 -9.01 -4.68 2.80
CA SER A 118 -9.12 -4.63 1.35
C SER A 118 -7.97 -5.39 0.67
N LEU A 119 -6.73 -5.22 1.15
CA LEU A 119 -5.60 -6.00 0.63
C LEU A 119 -5.77 -7.49 0.93
N GLN A 120 -6.27 -7.88 2.10
CA GLN A 120 -6.52 -9.29 2.42
C GLN A 120 -7.53 -9.94 1.48
N LEU A 121 -8.61 -9.22 1.14
CA LEU A 121 -9.58 -9.69 0.15
C LEU A 121 -8.94 -9.88 -1.23
N LEU A 122 -8.12 -8.93 -1.68
CA LEU A 122 -7.39 -9.06 -2.95
C LEU A 122 -6.40 -10.22 -2.95
N ILE A 123 -5.68 -10.46 -1.85
CA ILE A 123 -4.78 -11.60 -1.71
C ILE A 123 -5.57 -12.91 -1.81
N LYS A 124 -6.73 -12.99 -1.16
CA LYS A 124 -7.61 -14.16 -1.21
C LYS A 124 -8.11 -14.40 -2.64
N GLU A 125 -8.63 -13.36 -3.29
CA GLU A 125 -9.13 -13.43 -4.67
C GLU A 125 -8.01 -13.85 -5.64
N ALA A 126 -6.81 -13.30 -5.50
CA ALA A 126 -5.66 -13.69 -6.31
C ALA A 126 -5.29 -15.17 -6.11
N LYS A 127 -5.30 -15.67 -4.87
CA LYS A 127 -5.05 -17.08 -4.58
C LYS A 127 -6.09 -18.00 -5.21
N GLU A 128 -7.36 -17.63 -5.16
CA GLU A 128 -8.47 -18.44 -5.67
C GLU A 128 -8.56 -18.43 -7.20
N SER A 129 -8.28 -17.29 -7.84
CA SER A 129 -8.46 -17.13 -9.30
C SER A 129 -7.19 -17.40 -10.12
N ILE A 130 -5.99 -17.22 -9.55
CA ILE A 130 -4.74 -17.20 -10.33
C ILE A 130 -3.88 -18.45 -10.11
N ILE A 131 -3.78 -18.96 -8.87
CA ILE A 131 -3.02 -20.19 -8.58
C ILE A 131 -3.48 -21.39 -9.43
N PRO A 132 -4.78 -21.59 -9.72
CA PRO A 132 -5.23 -22.71 -10.55
C PRO A 132 -4.76 -22.65 -12.02
N LEU A 133 -4.29 -21.50 -12.50
CA LEU A 133 -3.85 -21.34 -13.89
C LEU A 133 -2.49 -22.01 -14.09
N THR A 134 -2.33 -22.74 -15.19
CA THR A 134 -1.11 -23.51 -15.49
C THR A 134 -0.09 -22.76 -16.34
N ASP A 135 -0.48 -21.71 -17.07
CA ASP A 135 0.43 -20.89 -17.88
C ASP A 135 0.87 -19.66 -17.10
N GLU A 136 2.19 -19.51 -16.87
CA GLU A 136 2.79 -18.36 -16.21
C GLU A 136 2.41 -17.03 -16.88
N ARG A 137 2.24 -17.03 -18.21
CA ARG A 137 1.80 -15.85 -18.96
C ARG A 137 0.38 -15.46 -18.60
N GLU A 138 -0.51 -16.44 -18.48
CA GLU A 138 -1.90 -16.19 -18.13
C GLU A 138 -2.02 -15.81 -16.65
N GLN A 139 -1.21 -16.42 -15.76
CA GLN A 139 -1.12 -15.99 -14.36
C GLN A 139 -0.74 -14.52 -14.24
N CYS A 140 0.31 -14.09 -14.97
CA CYS A 140 0.73 -12.69 -14.99
C CYS A 140 -0.36 -11.77 -15.55
N ALA A 141 -1.03 -12.18 -16.64
CA ALA A 141 -2.06 -11.39 -17.27
C ALA A 141 -3.32 -11.26 -16.40
N ALA A 142 -3.74 -12.34 -15.75
CA ALA A 142 -4.86 -12.35 -14.81
C ALA A 142 -4.55 -11.46 -13.59
N LEU A 143 -3.33 -11.55 -13.03
CA LEU A 143 -2.91 -10.70 -11.93
C LEU A 143 -2.92 -9.22 -12.30
N ALA A 144 -2.43 -8.89 -13.50
CA ALA A 144 -2.41 -7.52 -14.00
C ALA A 144 -3.81 -6.93 -14.15
N ARG A 145 -4.78 -7.73 -14.64
CA ARG A 145 -6.18 -7.33 -14.73
C ARG A 145 -6.77 -7.11 -13.34
N LEU A 146 -6.54 -8.02 -12.39
CA LEU A 146 -7.01 -7.87 -11.00
C LEU A 146 -6.50 -6.57 -10.35
N VAL A 147 -5.21 -6.30 -10.48
CA VAL A 147 -4.58 -5.06 -9.96
C VAL A 147 -5.17 -3.82 -10.63
N SER A 148 -5.39 -3.88 -11.95
CA SER A 148 -5.96 -2.78 -12.69
C SER A 148 -7.39 -2.47 -12.22
N GLU A 149 -8.25 -3.47 -12.14
CA GLU A 149 -9.64 -3.31 -11.66
C GLU A 149 -9.69 -2.78 -10.23
N ALA A 150 -8.85 -3.30 -9.33
CA ALA A 150 -8.76 -2.84 -7.95
C ALA A 150 -8.37 -1.35 -7.82
N MET A 151 -7.64 -0.80 -8.81
CA MET A 151 -7.09 0.55 -8.78
C MET A 151 -7.69 1.49 -9.84
N GLY A 152 -8.90 1.21 -10.31
CA GLY A 152 -9.70 2.12 -11.14
C GLY A 152 -9.78 1.75 -12.62
N GLY A 153 -9.46 0.49 -12.97
CA GLY A 153 -9.62 -0.07 -14.32
C GLY A 153 -8.55 0.38 -15.31
N ALA A 154 -8.69 -0.04 -16.57
CA ALA A 154 -7.80 0.39 -17.64
C ALA A 154 -7.99 1.89 -17.94
N VAL A 155 -6.89 2.59 -18.20
CA VAL A 155 -6.86 4.03 -18.49
C VAL A 155 -6.08 4.26 -19.78
N GLU A 156 -6.73 4.87 -20.76
CA GLU A 156 -6.09 5.28 -22.01
C GLU A 156 -4.95 6.26 -21.76
N MET A 157 -3.88 6.17 -22.56
CA MET A 157 -2.66 6.97 -22.37
C MET A 157 -2.98 8.47 -22.45
N GLU A 158 -3.84 8.85 -23.39
CA GLU A 158 -4.27 10.22 -23.66
C GLU A 158 -5.08 10.80 -22.50
N ARG A 159 -5.82 9.95 -21.77
CA ARG A 159 -6.72 10.34 -20.68
C ARG A 159 -6.09 10.26 -19.29
N LEU A 160 -4.80 9.92 -19.22
CA LEU A 160 -4.08 9.79 -17.96
C LEU A 160 -4.12 11.07 -17.10
N HIS A 161 -4.11 12.23 -17.76
CA HIS A 161 -4.16 13.53 -17.09
C HIS A 161 -5.51 13.83 -16.42
N GLU A 162 -6.59 13.19 -16.86
CA GLU A 162 -7.93 13.29 -16.28
C GLU A 162 -8.10 12.37 -15.06
N PHE A 163 -7.22 11.37 -14.89
CA PHE A 163 -7.36 10.34 -13.88
C PHE A 163 -7.13 10.91 -12.45
N PRO A 164 -8.14 10.95 -11.57
CA PRO A 164 -8.11 11.77 -10.36
C PRO A 164 -7.41 11.05 -9.18
N TRP A 165 -6.19 10.57 -9.40
CA TRP A 165 -5.42 9.85 -8.38
C TRP A 165 -4.89 10.76 -7.26
N VAL A 166 -4.50 12.00 -7.58
CA VAL A 166 -3.96 12.94 -6.57
C VAL A 166 -5.03 13.27 -5.55
N LEU A 167 -6.22 13.66 -6.01
CA LEU A 167 -7.36 13.99 -5.15
C LEU A 167 -7.75 12.78 -4.28
N HIS A 168 -7.75 11.57 -4.86
CA HIS A 168 -8.04 10.34 -4.13
C HIS A 168 -7.05 10.11 -2.98
N LEU A 169 -5.75 10.28 -3.21
CA LEU A 169 -4.74 10.13 -2.15
C LEU A 169 -4.84 11.22 -1.08
N SER A 170 -5.13 12.46 -1.47
CA SER A 170 -5.35 13.56 -0.50
C SER A 170 -6.56 13.29 0.39
N GLU A 171 -7.66 12.79 -0.19
CA GLU A 171 -8.86 12.41 0.56
C GLU A 171 -8.55 11.28 1.56
N LEU A 172 -7.83 10.24 1.13
CA LEU A 172 -7.40 9.16 2.04
C LEU A 172 -6.56 9.68 3.20
N LYS A 173 -5.58 10.56 2.94
CA LYS A 173 -4.76 11.16 4.00
C LYS A 173 -5.58 11.98 4.97
N PHE A 174 -6.57 12.71 4.46
CA PHE A 174 -7.49 13.50 5.28
C PHE A 174 -8.39 12.59 6.13
N GLN A 175 -8.99 11.55 5.56
CA GLN A 175 -9.84 10.61 6.29
C GLN A 175 -9.08 9.84 7.37
N LEU A 176 -7.85 9.42 7.07
CA LEU A 176 -6.97 8.70 8.00
C LEU A 176 -6.30 9.63 9.02
N GLN A 177 -6.33 10.95 8.80
CA GLN A 177 -5.54 11.93 9.55
C GLN A 177 -4.04 11.55 9.65
N ALA A 178 -3.51 10.94 8.59
CA ALA A 178 -2.15 10.38 8.56
C ALA A 178 -1.50 10.52 7.18
N ASN A 179 -0.17 10.57 7.14
CA ASN A 179 0.57 10.50 5.86
C ASN A 179 0.75 9.07 5.34
N VAL A 180 0.48 8.07 6.18
CA VAL A 180 0.59 6.65 5.87
C VAL A 180 -0.74 6.16 5.31
N VAL A 181 -0.71 5.55 4.13
CA VAL A 181 -1.89 5.06 3.41
C VAL A 181 -1.72 3.56 3.13
N PRO A 182 -2.58 2.68 3.66
CA PRO A 182 -2.59 1.27 3.30
C PRO A 182 -2.88 1.08 1.80
N ILE A 183 -2.12 0.20 1.15
CA ILE A 183 -2.22 0.00 -0.29
C ILE A 183 -3.61 -0.49 -0.74
N GLY A 184 -4.30 -1.28 0.09
CA GLY A 184 -5.64 -1.79 -0.22
C GLY A 184 -6.73 -0.72 -0.23
N LEU A 185 -6.48 0.47 0.34
CA LEU A 185 -7.42 1.60 0.27
C LEU A 185 -7.27 2.43 -1.02
N ILE A 186 -6.21 2.22 -1.79
CA ILE A 186 -5.94 2.98 -3.01
C ILE A 186 -6.77 2.40 -4.16
N SER A 187 -8.02 2.85 -4.30
CA SER A 187 -8.90 2.47 -5.41
C SER A 187 -8.67 3.25 -6.72
N LYS A 188 -7.86 4.31 -6.69
CA LYS A 188 -7.45 5.08 -7.88
C LYS A 188 -5.93 5.25 -7.90
N GLY A 189 -5.26 4.31 -8.56
CA GLY A 189 -3.79 4.23 -8.62
C GLY A 189 -3.25 4.43 -10.03
N ILE A 190 -2.04 5.01 -10.13
CA ILE A 190 -1.26 5.09 -11.37
C ILE A 190 -0.11 4.08 -11.34
N TYR A 191 0.80 4.14 -12.32
CA TYR A 191 1.97 3.24 -12.48
C TYR A 191 2.64 2.81 -11.17
N GLY A 192 3.09 3.78 -10.35
CA GLY A 192 3.73 3.52 -9.06
C GLY A 192 2.92 2.63 -8.11
N HIS A 193 1.64 2.96 -7.93
CA HIS A 193 0.75 2.29 -6.99
C HIS A 193 0.40 0.88 -7.49
N ARG A 194 0.07 0.77 -8.77
CA ARG A 194 -0.28 -0.50 -9.42
C ARG A 194 0.90 -1.45 -9.45
N ALA A 195 2.10 -0.97 -9.77
CA ALA A 195 3.28 -1.81 -9.81
C ALA A 195 3.67 -2.36 -8.42
N LEU A 196 3.47 -1.54 -7.38
CA LEU A 196 3.68 -1.97 -6.00
C LEU A 196 2.65 -3.03 -5.57
N LEU A 197 1.37 -2.82 -5.90
CA LEU A 197 0.31 -3.81 -5.60
C LEU A 197 0.54 -5.12 -6.36
N PHE A 198 0.89 -5.03 -7.65
CA PHE A 198 1.23 -6.21 -8.46
C PHE A 198 2.38 -6.99 -7.84
N LYS A 199 3.46 -6.32 -7.44
CA LYS A 199 4.60 -6.97 -6.76
C LYS A 199 4.16 -7.67 -5.48
N CYS A 200 3.42 -6.97 -4.61
CA CYS A 200 2.91 -7.53 -3.37
C CYS A 200 2.06 -8.79 -3.58
N LEU A 201 1.10 -8.73 -4.51
CA LEU A 201 0.22 -9.86 -4.79
C LEU A 201 0.99 -11.01 -5.43
N ALA A 202 1.89 -10.71 -6.38
CA ALA A 202 2.74 -11.70 -7.03
C ALA A 202 3.59 -12.47 -6.01
N ASP A 203 4.20 -11.77 -5.05
CA ASP A 203 4.96 -12.39 -3.96
C ASP A 203 4.08 -13.29 -3.06
N CYS A 204 2.80 -12.92 -2.85
CA CYS A 204 1.85 -13.70 -2.05
C CYS A 204 1.36 -14.99 -2.74
N ILE A 205 1.34 -15.03 -4.07
CA ILE A 205 0.88 -16.19 -4.86
C ILE A 205 2.03 -16.98 -5.52
N GLY A 206 3.27 -16.51 -5.38
CA GLY A 206 4.47 -17.18 -5.92
C GLY A 206 4.81 -16.84 -7.37
N VAL A 207 4.26 -15.77 -7.94
CA VAL A 207 4.63 -15.28 -9.28
C VAL A 207 5.92 -14.47 -9.19
N SER A 208 6.94 -14.87 -9.96
CA SER A 208 8.23 -14.16 -9.96
C SER A 208 8.19 -12.88 -10.78
N CYS A 209 8.30 -11.72 -10.11
CA CYS A 209 8.39 -10.43 -10.79
C CYS A 209 9.36 -9.47 -10.09
N THR A 210 9.94 -8.54 -10.85
CA THR A 210 10.70 -7.41 -10.32
C THR A 210 9.77 -6.21 -10.09
N LEU A 211 10.23 -5.25 -9.31
CA LEU A 211 9.61 -3.93 -9.20
C LEU A 211 10.67 -2.88 -9.46
N VAL A 212 10.47 -2.06 -10.49
CA VAL A 212 11.40 -1.02 -10.91
C VAL A 212 10.72 0.34 -10.80
N ARG A 213 11.37 1.28 -10.12
CA ARG A 213 10.95 2.67 -10.02
C ARG A 213 11.68 3.51 -11.05
N GLY A 214 10.91 4.11 -11.95
CA GLY A 214 11.38 5.12 -12.88
C GLY A 214 11.30 6.55 -12.30
N GLU A 215 11.29 7.52 -13.20
CA GLU A 215 11.12 8.93 -12.87
C GLU A 215 9.64 9.34 -12.92
N TYR A 216 9.31 10.51 -12.35
CA TYR A 216 7.98 11.12 -12.47
C TYR A 216 6.79 10.20 -12.14
N ASN A 217 6.88 9.44 -11.03
CA ASN A 217 5.88 8.46 -10.59
C ASN A 217 5.67 7.24 -11.51
N ARG A 218 6.55 7.02 -12.51
CA ARG A 218 6.61 5.77 -13.26
C ARG A 218 7.19 4.67 -12.37
N ALA A 219 6.56 3.50 -12.43
CA ALA A 219 7.12 2.25 -11.96
C ALA A 219 6.49 1.12 -12.76
N TRP A 220 7.20 0.00 -12.86
CA TRP A 220 6.74 -1.15 -13.62
C TRP A 220 7.25 -2.45 -13.00
N ASN A 221 6.63 -3.55 -13.42
CA ASN A 221 7.08 -4.89 -13.08
C ASN A 221 7.65 -5.56 -14.31
N GLU A 222 8.72 -6.33 -14.12
CA GLU A 222 9.26 -7.19 -15.16
C GLU A 222 9.11 -8.65 -14.75
N VAL A 223 8.66 -9.47 -15.69
CA VAL A 223 8.53 -10.92 -15.52
C VAL A 223 9.45 -11.62 -16.49
N LEU A 224 10.14 -12.65 -16.00
CA LEU A 224 11.05 -13.45 -16.82
C LEU A 224 10.27 -14.61 -17.44
N LEU A 225 10.13 -14.61 -18.76
CA LEU A 225 9.35 -15.63 -19.48
C LEU A 225 10.11 -16.11 -20.72
N PHE A 226 9.94 -17.37 -21.09
CA PHE A 226 10.53 -17.89 -22.32
C PHE A 226 9.88 -17.28 -23.56
N ASN A 227 10.69 -16.75 -24.47
CA ASN A 227 10.24 -16.22 -25.75
C ASN A 227 9.88 -17.39 -26.69
N ARG A 228 8.57 -17.57 -26.94
CA ARG A 228 8.07 -18.64 -27.83
C ARG A 228 8.39 -18.39 -29.32
N LYS A 229 8.81 -17.18 -29.70
CA LYS A 229 9.09 -16.79 -31.09
C LYS A 229 10.53 -17.09 -31.52
N GLU A 230 11.47 -17.17 -30.59
CA GLU A 230 12.88 -17.43 -30.87
C GLU A 230 13.21 -18.92 -30.74
N ARG A 231 14.10 -19.43 -31.60
CA ARG A 231 14.64 -20.79 -31.52
C ARG A 231 16.17 -20.74 -31.49
N PRO A 232 16.83 -21.16 -30.39
CA PRO A 232 16.26 -21.74 -29.16
C PRO A 232 15.49 -20.70 -28.33
N ALA A 233 14.46 -21.16 -27.59
CA ALA A 233 13.67 -20.28 -26.73
C ALA A 233 14.54 -19.74 -25.60
N GLN A 234 14.81 -18.43 -25.61
CA GLN A 234 15.57 -17.77 -24.55
C GLN A 234 14.62 -17.08 -23.57
N PRO A 235 14.98 -17.01 -22.27
CA PRO A 235 14.23 -16.24 -21.30
C PRO A 235 14.41 -14.74 -21.58
N CYS A 236 13.31 -14.00 -21.65
CA CYS A 236 13.30 -12.56 -21.85
C CYS A 236 12.51 -11.87 -20.74
N ARG A 237 12.93 -10.65 -20.38
CA ARG A 237 12.21 -9.80 -19.42
C ARG A 237 11.12 -9.03 -20.14
N TYR A 238 9.86 -9.28 -19.78
CA TYR A 238 8.72 -8.56 -20.31
C TYR A 238 8.23 -7.56 -19.27
N THR A 239 7.92 -6.33 -19.70
CA THR A 239 7.25 -5.34 -18.85
C THR A 239 5.75 -5.64 -18.83
N VAL A 240 5.16 -5.69 -17.64
CA VAL A 240 3.71 -5.91 -17.47
C VAL A 240 2.98 -4.58 -17.58
N ASP A 241 2.06 -4.47 -18.52
CA ASP A 241 1.15 -3.32 -18.60
C ASP A 241 0.04 -3.48 -17.55
N LEU A 242 -0.06 -2.50 -16.65
CA LEU A 242 -1.06 -2.39 -15.59
C LEU A 242 -1.98 -1.19 -15.76
N MET A 243 -1.78 -0.37 -16.80
CA MET A 243 -2.47 0.90 -16.99
C MET A 243 -3.34 0.89 -18.25
N HIS A 244 -2.76 0.66 -19.42
CA HIS A 244 -3.44 0.91 -20.70
C HIS A 244 -4.10 -0.34 -21.25
N GLN A 245 -3.35 -1.44 -21.27
CA GLN A 245 -3.83 -2.76 -21.68
C GLN A 245 -3.47 -3.78 -20.60
N PRO A 246 -4.20 -3.79 -19.46
CA PRO A 246 -3.90 -4.67 -18.33
C PRO A 246 -3.72 -6.13 -18.72
N GLY A 247 -2.53 -6.67 -18.44
CA GLY A 247 -2.14 -8.04 -18.75
C GLY A 247 -1.42 -8.22 -20.08
N SER A 248 -1.23 -7.16 -20.85
CA SER A 248 -0.31 -7.15 -21.98
C SER A 248 1.14 -7.25 -21.48
N LEU A 249 1.93 -8.09 -22.16
CA LEU A 249 3.35 -8.32 -21.85
C LEU A 249 4.20 -7.65 -22.92
N LEU A 250 4.76 -6.48 -22.60
CA LEU A 250 5.54 -5.67 -23.49
C LEU A 250 6.96 -6.24 -23.62
N ALA A 251 7.34 -6.62 -24.84
CA ALA A 251 8.66 -7.16 -25.11
C ALA A 251 9.75 -6.08 -24.91
N PRO A 252 10.96 -6.49 -24.47
CA PRO A 252 12.05 -5.55 -24.26
C PRO A 252 12.43 -4.85 -25.57
N ASN A 253 12.88 -3.61 -25.48
CA ASN A 253 13.29 -2.76 -26.62
C ASN A 253 12.17 -2.45 -27.64
N THR A 254 10.91 -2.68 -27.30
CA THR A 254 9.79 -2.19 -28.10
C THR A 254 9.46 -0.75 -27.73
N LEU A 255 8.95 0.03 -28.70
CA LEU A 255 8.50 1.40 -28.45
C LEU A 255 7.44 1.47 -27.34
N ALA A 256 6.53 0.49 -27.31
CA ALA A 256 5.51 0.39 -26.27
C ALA A 256 6.12 0.23 -24.88
N ALA A 257 7.15 -0.62 -24.72
CA ALA A 257 7.84 -0.78 -23.44
C ALA A 257 8.53 0.52 -23.00
N VAL A 258 9.20 1.22 -23.92
CA VAL A 258 9.86 2.49 -23.61
C VAL A 258 8.82 3.55 -23.21
N GLN A 259 7.74 3.71 -23.98
CA GLN A 259 6.65 4.65 -23.67
C GLN A 259 5.95 4.35 -22.34
N TYR A 260 5.93 3.08 -21.92
CA TYR A 260 5.41 2.70 -20.61
C TYR A 260 6.36 3.08 -19.46
N GLN A 261 7.67 3.05 -19.71
CA GLN A 261 8.70 3.30 -18.70
C GLN A 261 9.06 4.78 -18.56
N THR A 262 8.89 5.57 -19.64
CA THR A 262 9.28 6.98 -19.71
C THR A 262 8.08 7.91 -19.96
N ILE A 263 8.29 9.22 -19.83
CA ILE A 263 7.36 10.27 -20.27
C ILE A 263 7.90 10.89 -21.54
#